data_AF-A0A7S0RFP2-F1
#
_entry.id   AF-A0A7S0RFP2-F1
#
_cell.length_a   1.000
_cell.length_b   1.000
_cell.length_c   1.000
_cell.angle_alpha   90.00
_cell.angle_beta   90.00
_cell.angle_gamma   90.00
#
_symmetry.space_group_name_H-M   'P 1'
#
loop_
_entity.id
_entity.type
_entity.pdbx_description
1 polymer ?
#
loop_
_entity_poly.entity_id
_entity_poly.type
_entity_poly.pdbx_seq_one_letter_code
_entity_poly.pdbx_strand_id
1 'polypeptide(L)'
;GHCPEHEALEWKVAKVFVMFDLDADGLLCTEELENLMRRVNPHMEFSKEHMASIVSEVFNLYGPTGLPFPGLLATYKADDEAAQGNIDHDLQVLGIEVATACTCNMEMVKARTAEEAAQLRRQIKDLTASKEQAVAEQAARLAEVEARAGELERQVERQ
;
A
#
# COMPACT_ATOMS: atom_id res chain seq x y z
N GLY A 1 8.40 -29.50 15.86
CA GLY A 1 7.69 -28.60 14.94
C GLY A 1 8.42 -27.29 14.96
N HIS A 2 8.78 -26.76 13.79
CA HIS A 2 9.56 -25.53 13.62
C HIS A 2 8.94 -24.38 14.41
N CYS A 3 9.71 -23.69 15.24
CA CYS A 3 9.26 -22.47 15.92
C CYS A 3 9.08 -21.37 14.85
N PRO A 4 7.93 -20.65 14.83
CA PRO A 4 7.57 -19.68 13.79
C PRO A 4 8.25 -18.31 13.97
N GLU A 5 9.45 -18.26 14.55
CA GLU A 5 10.16 -17.00 14.80
C GLU A 5 10.48 -16.25 13.51
N HIS A 6 10.79 -16.98 12.43
CA HIS A 6 11.02 -16.41 11.11
C HIS A 6 9.76 -15.80 10.49
N GLU A 7 8.60 -16.45 10.63
CA GLU A 7 7.32 -15.97 10.06
C GLU A 7 6.81 -14.74 10.84
N ALA A 8 7.13 -14.66 12.13
CA ALA A 8 6.85 -13.48 12.95
C ALA A 8 7.71 -12.27 12.53
N LEU A 9 9.00 -12.47 12.22
CA LEU A 9 9.90 -11.38 11.80
C LEU A 9 9.44 -10.76 10.47
N GLU A 10 9.13 -11.56 9.47
CA GLU A 10 8.70 -11.06 8.15
C GLU A 10 7.42 -10.24 8.24
N TRP A 11 6.46 -10.70 9.04
CA TRP A 11 5.22 -9.98 9.27
C TRP A 11 5.44 -8.67 10.04
N LYS A 12 6.32 -8.68 11.05
CA LYS A 12 6.71 -7.48 11.81
C LYS A 12 7.37 -6.43 10.93
N VAL A 13 8.34 -6.82 10.11
CA VAL A 13 9.01 -5.92 9.15
C VAL A 13 8.01 -5.42 8.12
N ALA A 14 7.06 -6.24 7.66
CA ALA A 14 6.03 -5.80 6.71
C ALA A 14 5.15 -4.69 7.29
N LYS A 15 4.86 -4.72 8.59
CA LYS A 15 4.12 -3.64 9.27
C LYS A 15 4.89 -2.33 9.28
N VAL A 16 6.19 -2.38 9.53
CA VAL A 16 7.06 -1.20 9.46
C VAL A 16 7.11 -0.69 8.02
N PHE A 17 7.36 -1.57 7.04
CA PHE A 17 7.46 -1.21 5.63
C PHE A 17 6.22 -0.44 5.15
N VAL A 18 5.03 -1.00 5.34
CA VAL A 18 3.76 -0.39 4.92
C VAL A 18 3.45 0.92 5.66
N MET A 19 3.99 1.12 6.87
CA MET A 19 3.81 2.38 7.60
C MET A 19 4.63 3.53 6.99
N PHE A 20 5.76 3.22 6.37
CA PHE A 20 6.70 4.21 5.85
C PHE A 20 6.69 4.36 4.33
N ASP A 21 6.17 3.37 3.60
CA ASP A 21 5.86 3.45 2.16
C ASP A 21 4.58 4.30 1.96
N LEU A 22 4.75 5.62 1.94
CA LEU A 22 3.66 6.61 1.98
C LEU A 22 2.98 6.79 0.63
N ASP A 23 3.73 6.66 -0.46
CA ASP A 23 3.20 6.73 -1.82
C ASP A 23 2.79 5.36 -2.39
N ALA A 24 3.08 4.28 -1.66
CA ALA A 24 2.73 2.90 -1.98
C ALA A 24 3.34 2.42 -3.31
N ASP A 25 4.53 2.92 -3.65
CA ASP A 25 5.29 2.50 -4.82
C ASP A 25 6.01 1.15 -4.61
N GLY A 26 6.07 0.68 -3.35
CA GLY A 26 6.70 -0.57 -2.93
C GLY A 26 8.21 -0.44 -2.65
N LEU A 27 8.74 0.77 -2.53
CA LEU A 27 10.14 1.10 -2.26
C LEU A 27 10.22 2.23 -1.23
N LEU A 28 10.98 2.05 -0.15
CA LEU A 28 11.26 3.19 0.74
C LEU A 28 12.27 4.12 0.07
N CYS A 29 11.83 5.32 -0.29
CA CYS A 29 12.69 6.37 -0.78
C CYS A 29 13.55 6.97 0.34
N THR A 30 14.46 7.88 0.00
CA THR A 30 15.35 8.51 0.98
C THR A 30 14.56 9.15 2.12
N GLU A 31 13.54 9.96 1.82
CA GLU A 31 12.76 10.67 2.84
C GLU A 31 12.02 9.71 3.78
N GLU A 32 11.47 8.62 3.24
CA GLU A 32 10.73 7.60 4.01
C GLU A 32 11.66 6.80 4.91
N LEU A 33 12.84 6.41 4.41
CA LEU A 33 13.84 5.71 5.19
C LEU A 33 14.45 6.61 6.27
N GLU A 34 14.68 7.90 5.98
CA GLU A 34 15.11 8.87 6.99
C GLU A 34 14.05 9.02 8.10
N ASN A 35 12.78 9.07 7.72
CA ASN A 35 11.67 9.16 8.67
C ASN A 35 11.59 7.91 9.55
N LEU A 36 11.79 6.73 8.96
CA LEU A 36 11.91 5.47 9.70
C LEU A 36 13.03 5.57 10.73
N MET A 37 14.25 5.92 10.30
CA MET A 37 15.42 6.01 11.18
C MET A 37 15.24 7.00 12.33
N ARG A 38 14.66 8.18 12.06
CA ARG A 38 14.37 9.18 13.10
C ARG A 38 13.32 8.70 14.09
N ARG A 39 12.28 8.02 13.62
CA ARG A 39 11.21 7.53 14.49
C ARG A 39 11.66 6.35 15.36
N VAL A 40 12.47 5.44 14.85
CA VAL A 40 13.00 4.32 15.66
C VAL A 40 14.09 4.76 16.64
N ASN A 41 14.81 5.85 16.34
CA ASN A 41 15.87 6.40 17.19
C ASN A 41 15.63 7.88 17.54
N PRO A 42 14.59 8.21 18.32
CA PRO A 42 14.22 9.61 18.61
C PRO A 42 15.27 10.35 19.46
N HIS A 43 16.19 9.62 20.11
CA HIS A 43 17.26 10.18 20.92
C HIS A 43 18.56 10.41 20.14
N MET A 44 18.62 10.02 18.87
CA MET A 44 19.81 10.12 18.04
C MET A 44 19.64 11.24 17.02
N GLU A 45 20.39 12.32 17.20
CA GLU A 45 20.43 13.40 16.21
C GLU A 45 21.46 13.08 15.14
N PHE A 46 20.99 12.68 13.96
CA PHE A 46 21.82 12.57 12.78
C PHE A 46 21.93 13.94 12.10
N SER A 47 23.15 14.37 11.80
CA SER A 47 23.36 15.47 10.85
C SER A 47 22.81 15.05 9.48
N LYS A 48 22.39 16.02 8.66
CA LYS A 48 21.89 15.74 7.30
C LYS A 48 22.89 14.94 6.46
N GLU A 49 24.17 15.22 6.61
CA GLU A 49 25.25 14.55 5.87
C GLU A 49 25.44 13.09 6.33
N HIS A 50 25.42 12.83 7.64
CA HIS A 50 25.52 11.45 8.14
C HIS A 50 24.28 10.63 7.77
N MET A 51 23.10 11.22 7.85
CA MET A 51 21.85 10.57 7.44
C MET A 51 21.91 10.16 5.97
N ALA A 52 22.29 11.08 5.08
CA ALA A 52 22.43 10.79 3.64
C ALA A 52 23.49 9.71 3.38
N SER A 53 24.60 9.71 4.12
CA SER A 53 25.64 8.67 4.00
C SER A 53 25.13 7.29 4.37
N ILE A 54 24.41 7.17 5.49
CA ILE A 54 23.84 5.89 5.94
C ILE A 54 22.79 5.40 4.94
N VAL A 55 21.86 6.27 4.52
CA VAL A 55 20.84 5.92 3.54
C VAL A 55 21.47 5.47 2.22
N SER A 56 22.50 6.18 1.75
CA SER A 56 23.20 5.80 0.52
C SER A 56 23.90 4.44 0.65
N GLU A 57 24.46 4.10 1.81
CA GLU A 57 25.07 2.80 2.04
C GLU A 57 24.02 1.68 2.02
N VAL A 58 22.88 1.89 2.69
CA VAL A 58 21.74 0.97 2.66
C VAL A 58 21.24 0.75 1.23
N PHE A 59 21.10 1.81 0.44
CA PHE A 59 20.66 1.70 -0.96
C PHE A 59 21.68 0.96 -1.82
N ASN A 60 22.98 1.20 -1.63
CA ASN A 60 24.02 0.47 -2.36
C ASN A 60 24.00 -1.05 -2.08
N LEU A 61 23.63 -1.46 -0.87
CA LEU A 61 23.62 -2.87 -0.48
C LEU A 61 22.29 -3.57 -0.82
N TYR A 62 21.17 -2.87 -0.70
CA TYR A 62 19.85 -3.50 -0.67
C TYR A 62 18.87 -2.97 -1.73
N GLY A 63 19.19 -1.87 -2.42
CA GLY A 63 18.31 -1.30 -3.45
C GLY A 63 18.76 0.09 -3.94
N PRO A 64 19.43 0.21 -5.10
CA PRO A 64 20.02 1.48 -5.55
C PRO A 64 18.99 2.55 -5.93
N THR A 65 17.74 2.15 -6.18
CA THR A 65 16.63 3.06 -6.53
C THR A 65 15.70 3.35 -5.35
N GLY A 66 15.98 2.78 -4.16
CA GLY A 66 15.08 2.75 -3.01
C GLY A 66 15.13 1.39 -2.34
N LEU A 67 14.76 1.32 -1.07
CA LEU A 67 14.85 0.09 -0.28
C LEU A 67 13.56 -0.74 -0.41
N PRO A 68 13.58 -1.88 -1.14
CA PRO A 68 12.41 -2.74 -1.24
C PRO A 68 12.21 -3.56 0.04
N PHE A 69 11.01 -4.14 0.23
CA PHE A 69 10.71 -4.97 1.39
C PHE A 69 11.75 -6.07 1.68
N PRO A 70 12.23 -6.86 0.70
CA PRO A 70 13.28 -7.87 0.95
C PRO A 70 14.60 -7.25 1.43
N GLY A 71 14.90 -6.02 1.00
CA GLY A 71 16.07 -5.27 1.42
C GLY A 71 15.98 -4.87 2.89
N LEU A 72 14.85 -4.27 3.30
CA LEU A 72 14.61 -3.94 4.71
C LEU A 72 14.61 -5.21 5.58
N LEU A 73 14.00 -6.29 5.11
CA LEU A 73 14.01 -7.56 5.84
C LEU A 73 15.42 -8.12 6.02
N ALA A 74 16.30 -7.94 5.04
CA ALA A 74 17.69 -8.38 5.12
C ALA A 74 18.49 -7.61 6.19
N THR A 75 18.16 -6.34 6.46
CA THR A 75 18.83 -5.58 7.54
C THR A 75 18.51 -6.12 8.92
N TYR A 76 17.36 -6.77 9.09
CA TYR A 76 16.97 -7.44 10.35
C TYR A 76 17.36 -8.92 10.42
N LYS A 77 17.66 -9.55 9.27
CA LYS A 77 18.05 -10.97 9.18
C LYS A 77 19.56 -11.19 9.25
N ALA A 78 20.39 -10.16 9.16
CA ALA A 78 21.84 -10.33 9.14
C ALA A 78 22.32 -11.03 10.43
N ASP A 79 22.96 -12.20 10.29
CA ASP A 79 23.45 -13.07 11.38
C ASP A 79 24.56 -12.45 12.25
N ASP A 80 24.89 -11.17 12.06
CA ASP A 80 25.86 -10.47 12.88
C ASP A 80 25.19 -10.04 14.19
N GLU A 81 25.71 -10.48 15.35
CA GLU A 81 25.15 -10.14 16.68
C GLU A 81 25.06 -8.62 16.92
N ALA A 82 25.80 -7.81 16.14
CA ALA A 82 25.75 -6.35 16.17
C ALA A 82 24.67 -5.72 15.27
N ALA A 83 24.17 -6.45 14.26
CA ALA A 83 23.21 -5.98 13.27
C ALA A 83 21.79 -6.55 13.48
N GLN A 84 21.56 -7.28 14.57
CA GLN A 84 20.23 -7.64 15.03
C GLN A 84 19.51 -6.37 15.50
N GLY A 85 19.05 -5.56 14.53
CA GLY A 85 18.02 -4.57 14.77
C GLY A 85 16.90 -5.28 15.53
N ASN A 86 16.60 -4.81 16.73
CA ASN A 86 15.57 -5.43 17.53
C ASN A 86 14.22 -4.95 17.00
N ILE A 87 13.67 -5.67 16.02
CA ILE A 87 12.40 -5.31 15.39
C ILE A 87 11.29 -5.14 16.44
N ASP A 88 11.32 -5.89 17.55
CA ASP A 88 10.35 -5.75 18.64
C ASP A 88 10.51 -4.40 19.37
N HIS A 89 11.74 -3.97 19.59
CA HIS A 89 12.04 -2.64 20.12
C HIS A 89 11.57 -1.55 19.15
N ASP A 90 11.89 -1.67 17.86
CA ASP A 90 11.51 -0.69 16.85
C ASP A 90 9.98 -0.55 16.77
N LEU A 91 9.24 -1.66 16.77
CA LEU A 91 7.77 -1.63 16.79
C LEU A 91 7.22 -0.95 18.04
N GLN A 92 7.82 -1.19 19.21
CA GLN A 92 7.42 -0.54 20.46
C GLN A 92 7.63 0.98 20.40
N VAL A 93 8.78 1.43 19.89
CA VAL A 93 9.09 2.85 19.73
C VAL A 93 8.15 3.50 18.71
N LEU A 94 7.84 2.81 17.62
CA LEU A 94 6.91 3.26 16.59
C LEU A 94 5.44 3.27 17.04
N GLY A 95 5.14 2.73 18.24
CA GLY A 95 3.77 2.57 18.72
C GLY A 95 2.94 1.63 17.84
N ILE A 96 3.59 0.72 17.11
CA ILE A 96 2.91 -0.30 16.33
C ILE A 96 2.44 -1.38 17.31
N GLU A 97 1.13 -1.43 17.56
CA GLU A 97 0.53 -2.52 18.33
C GLU A 97 0.65 -3.83 17.57
N VAL A 98 1.76 -4.52 17.86
CA VAL A 98 1.97 -5.92 17.53
C VAL A 98 1.04 -6.68 18.47
N ALA A 99 -0.17 -7.02 18.03
CA ALA A 99 -1.00 -7.91 18.82
C ALA A 99 -0.17 -9.18 19.11
N THR A 100 0.26 -9.35 20.36
CA THR A 100 0.87 -10.59 20.87
C THR A 100 -0.24 -11.64 20.98
N ALA A 101 -0.91 -11.90 19.87
CA ALA A 101 -1.77 -13.03 19.70
C ALA A 101 -0.90 -14.09 19.05
N CYS A 102 -0.59 -15.11 19.84
CA CYS A 102 -0.38 -16.48 19.39
C CYS A 102 -1.03 -16.73 18.01
N THR A 103 -0.31 -17.43 17.13
CA THR A 103 -0.59 -17.69 15.71
C THR A 103 -1.93 -18.37 15.41
N CYS A 104 -3.05 -17.69 15.67
CA CYS A 104 -4.38 -18.10 15.23
C CYS A 104 -5.16 -16.99 14.50
N ASN A 105 -4.62 -15.76 14.41
CA ASN A 105 -5.33 -14.63 13.79
C ASN A 105 -4.96 -14.34 12.33
N MET A 106 -3.85 -14.87 11.79
CA MET A 106 -3.43 -14.52 10.42
C MET A 106 -4.35 -15.11 9.34
N GLU A 107 -4.89 -16.32 9.54
CA GLU A 107 -5.91 -16.90 8.66
C GLU A 107 -7.23 -16.12 8.72
N MET A 108 -7.63 -15.65 9.90
CA MET A 108 -8.82 -14.79 10.05
C MET A 108 -8.65 -13.43 9.35
N VAL A 109 -7.46 -12.82 9.42
CA VAL A 109 -7.17 -11.56 8.71
C VAL A 109 -7.15 -11.77 7.20
N LYS A 110 -6.52 -12.84 6.69
CA LYS A 110 -6.55 -13.19 5.26
C LYS A 110 -7.96 -13.47 4.76
N ALA A 111 -8.78 -14.16 5.55
CA ALA A 111 -10.17 -14.45 5.20
C ALA A 111 -11.01 -13.16 5.18
N ARG A 112 -10.81 -12.27 6.16
CA ARG A 112 -11.51 -10.99 6.25
C ARG A 112 -11.16 -10.06 5.08
N THR A 113 -9.87 -9.94 4.74
CA THR A 113 -9.44 -9.14 3.58
C THR A 113 -9.90 -9.75 2.24
N ALA A 114 -9.95 -11.07 2.13
CA ALA A 114 -10.49 -11.75 0.95
C ALA A 114 -12.00 -11.54 0.81
N GLU A 115 -12.75 -11.57 1.92
CA GLU A 115 -14.19 -11.30 1.94
C GLU A 115 -14.48 -9.83 1.60
N GLU A 116 -13.73 -8.90 2.19
CA GLU A 116 -13.80 -7.46 1.87
C GLU A 116 -13.48 -7.20 0.39
N ALA A 117 -12.45 -7.85 -0.16
CA ALA A 117 -12.11 -7.77 -1.58
C ALA A 117 -13.20 -8.38 -2.48
N ALA A 118 -13.81 -9.49 -2.08
CA ALA A 118 -14.93 -10.08 -2.80
C ALA A 118 -16.18 -9.17 -2.77
N GLN A 119 -16.43 -8.51 -1.64
CA GLN A 119 -17.51 -7.56 -1.48
C GLN A 119 -17.31 -6.32 -2.36
N LEU A 120 -16.10 -5.74 -2.37
CA LEU A 120 -15.74 -4.64 -3.26
C LEU A 120 -15.90 -5.02 -4.73
N ARG A 121 -15.47 -6.23 -5.13
CA ARG A 121 -15.66 -6.73 -6.51
C ARG A 121 -17.13 -6.84 -6.89
N ARG A 122 -18.00 -7.27 -5.98
CA ARG A 122 -19.46 -7.29 -6.21
C ARG A 122 -20.00 -5.87 -6.41
N GLN A 123 -19.65 -4.94 -5.53
CA GLN A 123 -20.06 -3.54 -5.65
C GLN A 123 -19.61 -2.91 -6.98
N ILE A 124 -18.36 -3.14 -7.39
CA ILE A 124 -17.85 -2.64 -8.68
C ILE A 124 -18.67 -3.20 -9.84
N LYS A 125 -19.02 -4.49 -9.80
CA LYS A 125 -19.85 -5.12 -10.84
C LYS A 125 -21.25 -4.50 -10.90
N ASP A 126 -21.89 -4.28 -9.76
CA ASP A 126 -23.23 -3.68 -9.68
C ASP A 126 -23.22 -2.22 -10.13
N LEU A 127 -22.22 -1.44 -9.72
CA LEU A 127 -22.03 -0.06 -10.18
C LEU A 127 -21.76 0.01 -11.68
N THR A 128 -21.00 -0.95 -12.22
CA THR A 128 -20.72 -1.01 -13.67
C THR A 128 -22.01 -1.28 -14.45
N ALA A 129 -22.80 -2.27 -14.04
CA ALA A 129 -24.07 -2.58 -14.69
C ALA A 129 -25.06 -1.40 -14.61
N SER A 130 -25.14 -0.75 -13.45
CA SER A 130 -25.97 0.45 -13.25
C SER A 130 -25.54 1.60 -14.17
N LYS A 131 -24.23 1.81 -14.32
CA LYS A 131 -23.67 2.82 -15.22
C LYS A 131 -23.97 2.52 -16.69
N GLU A 132 -23.86 1.26 -17.11
CA GLU A 132 -24.19 0.84 -18.48
C GLU A 132 -25.68 1.08 -18.79
N GLN A 133 -26.58 0.76 -17.85
CA GLN A 133 -28.00 1.03 -18.00
C GLN A 133 -28.29 2.54 -18.10
N ALA A 134 -27.67 3.36 -17.25
CA ALA A 134 -27.84 4.81 -17.31
C ALA A 134 -27.34 5.41 -18.64
N VAL A 135 -26.21 4.92 -19.15
CA VAL A 135 -25.68 5.34 -20.46
C VAL A 135 -26.62 4.94 -21.59
N ALA A 136 -27.18 3.72 -21.55
CA ALA A 136 -28.15 3.26 -22.54
C ALA A 136 -29.43 4.13 -22.52
N GLU A 137 -29.93 4.48 -21.34
CA GLU A 137 -31.10 5.37 -21.21
C GLU A 137 -30.80 6.78 -21.74
N GLN A 138 -29.63 7.34 -21.43
CA GLN A 138 -29.20 8.64 -21.96
C GLN A 138 -29.08 8.62 -23.48
N ALA A 139 -28.53 7.55 -24.06
CA ALA A 139 -28.43 7.40 -25.52
C ALA A 139 -29.81 7.33 -26.19
N ALA A 140 -30.77 6.61 -25.59
CA ALA A 140 -32.13 6.55 -26.11
C ALA A 140 -32.83 7.92 -26.09
N ARG A 141 -32.65 8.70 -25.01
CA ARG A 141 -33.18 10.07 -24.92
C ARG A 141 -32.56 11.00 -25.96
N LEU A 142 -31.26 10.87 -26.23
CA LEU A 142 -30.59 11.67 -27.26
C LEU A 142 -31.14 11.35 -28.66
N ALA A 143 -31.32 10.08 -28.98
CA ALA A 143 -31.88 9.65 -30.27
C ALA A 143 -33.31 10.20 -30.48
N GLU A 144 -34.13 10.28 -29.44
CA GLU A 144 -35.47 10.88 -29.53
C GLU A 144 -35.40 12.39 -29.79
N VAL A 145 -34.49 13.10 -29.13
CA VAL A 145 -34.26 14.53 -29.35
C VAL A 145 -33.78 14.79 -30.78
N GLU A 146 -32.84 14.01 -31.29
CA GLU A 146 -32.34 14.11 -32.66
C GLU A 146 -33.43 13.82 -33.70
N ALA A 147 -34.25 12.80 -33.47
CA ALA A 147 -35.38 12.48 -34.35
C ALA A 147 -36.39 13.64 -34.41
N ARG A 148 -36.70 14.24 -33.26
CA ARG A 148 -37.60 15.39 -33.16
C ARG A 148 -37.02 16.64 -33.81
N ALA A 149 -35.72 16.87 -33.66
CA ALA A 149 -35.02 17.98 -34.31
C ALA A 149 -35.09 17.84 -35.85
N GLY A 150 -34.78 16.65 -36.38
CA GLY A 150 -34.85 16.39 -37.83
C GLY A 150 -36.28 16.48 -38.39
N GLU A 151 -37.31 16.15 -37.61
CA GLU A 151 -38.70 16.38 -38.05
C GLU A 151 -39.05 17.88 -38.14
N LEU A 152 -38.57 18.66 -37.17
CA LEU A 152 -38.72 20.12 -37.15
C LEU A 152 -38.02 20.78 -38.34
N GLU A 153 -36.77 20.39 -38.64
CA GLU A 153 -36.01 20.90 -39.78
C GLU A 153 -36.76 20.68 -41.10
N ARG A 154 -37.27 19.45 -41.33
CA ARG A 154 -38.11 19.16 -42.51
C ARG A 154 -39.40 19.97 -42.53
N GLN A 155 -39.95 20.35 -41.39
CA GLN A 155 -41.15 21.20 -41.30
C GLN A 155 -40.84 22.63 -41.70
N VAL A 156 -39.67 23.15 -41.32
CA VAL A 156 -39.18 24.49 -41.71
C VAL A 156 -38.87 24.54 -43.20
N GLU A 157 -38.22 23.53 -43.77
CA GLU A 157 -37.91 23.47 -45.22
C GLU A 157 -39.16 23.42 -46.12
N ARG A 158 -40.33 23.07 -45.57
CA ARG A 158 -41.62 23.01 -46.28
C ARG A 158 -42.44 24.30 -46.22
N GLN A 159 -42.02 25.31 -45.45
CA GLN A 159 -42.65 26.63 -45.36
C GLN A 159 -41.95 27.64 -46.26
#